data_AF-A0A967I2E8-F1
#
_entry.id   AF-A0A967I2E8-F1
#
_cell.length_a   1.000
_cell.length_b   1.000
_cell.length_c   1.000
_cell.angle_alpha   90.00
_cell.angle_beta   90.00
_cell.angle_gamma   90.00
#
_symmetry.space_group_name_H-M   'P 1'
#
loop_
_entity.id
_entity.type
_entity.pdbx_description
1 polymer ?
#
loop_
_entity_poly.entity_id
_entity_poly.type
_entity_poly.pdbx_seq_one_letter_code
_entity_poly.pdbx_strand_id
1 'polypeptide(L)'
;MVKLIAKLSPWLAPIPSAYFVARSSMAHLNVPLVLAIIIGVVLELLGIATVHTALSLYRWNIKPAVDKEKGGWERAPLKLSIATCAVYFVAVLFLSVVLETVPQLAPIAPTIFPVVAVVGAVTLAIVYQHDERVARYGRKDANTSGIKGVYNAWMVRTMQRINGNGAKAIPAPAKPKTQDAKPDAPVMHPVCQECGEVVASGNMGSHRRWHCTGNGANGKETEHAETHTAQAH
;
A
#
# COMPACT_ATOMS: atom_id res chain seq x y z
N MET A 1 12.05 -7.49 -29.85
CA MET A 1 11.80 -6.03 -29.77
C MET A 1 10.41 -5.69 -29.24
N VAL A 2 9.31 -6.23 -29.77
CA VAL A 2 7.92 -5.90 -29.31
C VAL A 2 7.70 -6.06 -27.80
N LYS A 3 8.24 -7.12 -27.18
CA LYS A 3 8.15 -7.34 -25.72
C LYS A 3 8.86 -6.26 -24.88
N LEU A 4 9.89 -5.61 -25.42
CA LEU A 4 10.61 -4.53 -24.74
C LEU A 4 9.78 -3.24 -24.82
N ILE A 5 9.25 -2.93 -26.00
CA ILE A 5 8.37 -1.78 -26.23
C ILE A 5 7.12 -1.88 -25.35
N ALA A 6 6.50 -3.07 -25.26
CA ALA A 6 5.34 -3.29 -24.40
C ALA A 6 5.63 -3.12 -22.90
N LYS A 7 6.87 -3.35 -22.46
CA LYS A 7 7.30 -3.14 -21.06
C LYS A 7 7.63 -1.67 -20.77
N LEU A 8 8.17 -0.94 -21.74
CA LEU A 8 8.54 0.47 -21.60
C LEU A 8 7.38 1.43 -21.85
N SER A 9 6.45 1.06 -22.72
CA SER A 9 5.33 1.92 -23.14
C SER A 9 4.49 2.44 -21.96
N PRO A 10 4.13 1.64 -20.94
CA PRO A 10 3.39 2.14 -19.78
C PRO A 10 4.16 3.18 -18.95
N TRP A 11 5.50 3.14 -18.98
CA TRP A 11 6.35 4.11 -18.27
C TRP A 11 6.54 5.42 -19.03
N LEU A 12 6.43 5.38 -20.36
CA LEU A 12 6.56 6.56 -21.22
C LEU A 12 5.22 7.25 -21.49
N ALA A 13 4.10 6.51 -21.40
CA ALA A 13 2.76 7.04 -21.61
C ALA A 13 2.42 8.30 -20.77
N PRO A 14 2.87 8.44 -19.50
CA PRO A 14 2.58 9.62 -18.68
C PRO A 14 3.43 10.86 -19.00
N ILE A 15 4.47 10.74 -19.83
CA ILE A 15 5.42 11.84 -20.06
C ILE A 15 4.76 13.04 -20.76
N PRO A 16 3.99 12.86 -21.85
CA PRO A 16 3.36 14.00 -22.52
C PRO A 16 2.34 14.71 -21.62
N SER A 17 1.54 13.98 -20.86
CA SER A 17 0.55 14.57 -19.95
C SER A 17 1.21 15.32 -18.79
N ALA A 18 2.28 14.78 -18.19
CA ALA A 18 3.06 15.48 -17.17
C ALA A 18 3.66 16.80 -17.70
N TYR A 19 4.16 16.81 -18.94
CA TYR A 19 4.67 18.02 -19.58
C TYR A 19 3.58 19.09 -19.73
N PHE A 20 2.38 18.73 -20.20
CA PHE A 20 1.28 19.68 -20.32
C PHE A 20 0.85 20.22 -18.97
N VAL A 21 0.72 19.37 -17.94
CA VAL A 21 0.42 19.82 -16.58
C VAL A 21 1.46 20.81 -16.06
N ALA A 22 2.75 20.51 -16.24
CA ALA A 22 3.83 21.39 -15.80
C ALA A 22 3.80 22.73 -16.54
N ARG A 23 3.61 22.70 -17.87
CA ARG A 23 3.50 23.89 -18.71
C ARG A 23 2.32 24.76 -18.29
N SER A 24 1.13 24.19 -18.15
CA SER A 24 -0.07 24.95 -17.77
C SER A 24 0.06 25.49 -16.35
N SER A 25 0.72 24.75 -15.43
CA SER A 25 1.02 25.24 -14.08
C SER A 25 1.93 26.46 -14.11
N MET A 26 2.99 26.45 -14.93
CA MET A 26 3.86 27.62 -15.09
C MET A 26 3.12 28.81 -15.72
N ALA A 27 2.34 28.56 -16.77
CA ALA A 27 1.66 29.62 -17.52
C ALA A 27 0.53 30.29 -16.72
N HIS A 28 -0.20 29.53 -15.90
CA HIS A 28 -1.44 30.03 -15.27
C HIS A 28 -1.34 30.21 -13.76
N LEU A 29 -0.52 29.41 -13.05
CA LEU A 29 -0.33 29.53 -11.60
C LEU A 29 0.96 30.26 -11.24
N ASN A 30 1.78 30.65 -12.24
CA ASN A 30 3.06 31.33 -12.06
C ASN A 30 4.01 30.59 -11.09
N VAL A 31 3.93 29.26 -11.07
CA VAL A 31 4.82 28.42 -10.25
C VAL A 31 6.19 28.24 -10.90
N PRO A 32 7.27 28.16 -10.11
CA PRO A 32 8.61 27.93 -10.65
C PRO A 32 8.72 26.53 -11.29
N LEU A 33 9.61 26.40 -12.28
CA LEU A 33 9.80 25.18 -13.08
C LEU A 33 9.93 23.92 -12.22
N VAL A 34 10.75 23.97 -11.15
CA VAL A 34 10.98 22.83 -10.27
C VAL A 34 9.67 22.35 -9.63
N LEU A 35 8.84 23.27 -9.16
CA LEU A 35 7.56 22.94 -8.53
C LEU A 35 6.54 22.43 -9.55
N ALA A 36 6.53 23.00 -10.75
CA ALA A 36 5.67 22.55 -11.85
C ALA A 36 5.99 21.09 -12.28
N ILE A 37 7.27 20.73 -12.33
CA ILE A 37 7.71 19.34 -12.61
C ILE A 37 7.22 18.40 -11.49
N ILE A 38 7.37 18.80 -10.21
CA ILE A 38 6.91 18.00 -9.07
C ILE A 38 5.40 17.77 -9.16
N ILE A 39 4.61 18.82 -9.45
CA ILE A 39 3.15 18.70 -9.60
C ILE A 39 2.80 17.70 -10.70
N GLY A 40 3.42 17.81 -11.88
CA GLY A 40 3.20 16.89 -13.00
C GLY A 40 3.52 15.44 -12.62
N VAL A 41 4.67 15.20 -11.98
CA VAL A 41 5.06 13.85 -11.53
C VAL A 41 4.08 13.30 -10.49
N VAL A 42 3.67 14.10 -9.51
CA VAL A 42 2.76 13.66 -8.45
C VAL A 42 1.40 13.27 -9.02
N LEU A 43 0.84 14.06 -9.96
CA LEU A 43 -0.43 13.72 -10.60
C LEU A 43 -0.32 12.39 -11.35
N GLU A 44 0.71 12.20 -12.17
CA GLU A 44 0.87 10.94 -12.91
C GLU A 44 1.06 9.73 -12.01
N LEU A 45 1.86 9.85 -10.94
CA LEU A 45 2.04 8.76 -9.98
C LEU A 45 0.73 8.41 -9.27
N LEU A 46 -0.09 9.41 -8.96
CA LEU A 46 -1.42 9.19 -8.38
C LEU A 46 -2.36 8.50 -9.39
N GLY A 47 -2.31 8.89 -10.66
CA GLY A 47 -3.04 8.21 -11.73
C GLY A 47 -2.65 6.73 -11.86
N ILE A 48 -1.36 6.42 -11.85
CA ILE A 48 -0.88 5.03 -11.88
C ILE A 48 -1.33 4.28 -10.63
N ALA A 49 -1.22 4.89 -9.45
CA ALA A 49 -1.60 4.27 -8.18
C ALA A 49 -3.10 3.91 -8.13
N THR A 50 -3.98 4.81 -8.57
CA THR A 50 -5.44 4.55 -8.58
C THR A 50 -5.81 3.40 -9.51
N VAL A 51 -5.27 3.37 -10.73
CA VAL A 51 -5.52 2.31 -11.72
C VAL A 51 -4.93 0.97 -11.25
N HIS A 52 -3.69 0.98 -10.73
CA HIS A 52 -3.05 -0.21 -10.19
C HIS A 52 -3.85 -0.81 -9.03
N THR A 53 -4.38 0.04 -8.15
CA THR A 53 -5.22 -0.37 -7.02
C THR A 53 -6.52 -1.00 -7.54
N ALA A 54 -7.21 -0.37 -8.48
CA ALA A 54 -8.45 -0.90 -9.07
C ALA A 54 -8.23 -2.30 -9.70
N LEU A 55 -7.15 -2.46 -10.47
CA LEU A 55 -6.78 -3.76 -11.07
C LEU A 55 -6.43 -4.81 -10.02
N SER A 56 -5.78 -4.41 -8.93
CA SER A 56 -5.43 -5.31 -7.82
C SER A 56 -6.69 -5.84 -7.12
N LEU A 57 -7.67 -4.97 -6.84
CA LEU A 57 -8.96 -5.36 -6.27
C LEU A 57 -9.80 -6.20 -7.25
N TYR A 58 -9.76 -5.87 -8.54
CA TYR A 58 -10.44 -6.65 -9.58
C TYR A 58 -9.92 -8.09 -9.64
N ARG A 59 -8.59 -8.25 -9.62
CA ARG A 59 -7.93 -9.58 -9.59
C ARG A 59 -8.31 -10.36 -8.34
N TRP A 60 -8.35 -9.70 -7.19
CA TRP A 60 -8.81 -10.30 -5.93
C TRP A 60 -10.25 -10.83 -6.02
N ASN A 61 -11.13 -10.06 -6.66
CA ASN A 61 -12.55 -10.40 -6.77
C ASN A 61 -12.83 -11.54 -7.75
N ILE A 62 -12.02 -11.73 -8.79
CA ILE A 62 -12.22 -12.79 -9.80
C ILE A 62 -11.52 -14.10 -9.44
N LYS A 63 -10.28 -14.02 -8.94
CA LYS A 63 -9.51 -15.20 -8.55
C LYS A 63 -9.28 -15.15 -7.04
N PRO A 64 -10.24 -15.63 -6.23
CA PRO A 64 -10.07 -15.70 -4.78
C PRO A 64 -8.93 -16.69 -4.47
N ALA A 65 -7.72 -16.17 -4.37
CA ALA A 65 -6.51 -16.90 -4.00
C ALA A 65 -6.41 -17.04 -2.47
N VAL A 66 -7.55 -17.33 -1.83
CA VAL A 66 -7.69 -17.35 -0.36
C VAL A 66 -7.93 -18.78 0.09
N ASP A 67 -7.38 -19.10 1.25
CA ASP A 67 -7.67 -20.37 1.91
C ASP A 67 -9.11 -20.40 2.42
N LYS A 68 -10.01 -21.00 1.64
CA LYS A 68 -11.45 -21.06 1.97
C LYS A 68 -11.73 -21.80 3.28
N GLU A 69 -10.78 -22.61 3.77
CA GLU A 69 -10.89 -23.33 5.05
C GLU A 69 -10.80 -22.41 6.27
N LYS A 70 -10.19 -21.21 6.16
CA LYS A 70 -10.04 -20.27 7.29
C LYS A 70 -11.26 -19.39 7.56
N GLY A 71 -12.37 -19.59 6.85
CA GLY A 71 -13.64 -18.92 7.10
C GLY A 71 -13.72 -17.50 6.52
N GLY A 72 -14.70 -17.30 5.64
CA GLY A 72 -15.23 -16.00 5.23
C GLY A 72 -14.32 -15.15 4.35
N TRP A 73 -14.32 -15.38 3.03
CA TRP A 73 -13.68 -14.47 2.07
C TRP A 73 -14.44 -13.14 1.98
N GLU A 74 -13.75 -12.02 2.22
CA GLU A 74 -14.29 -10.66 2.05
C GLU A 74 -14.04 -10.13 0.63
N ARG A 75 -15.10 -9.57 0.02
CA ARG A 75 -15.01 -8.87 -1.28
C ARG A 75 -14.25 -7.56 -1.13
N ALA A 76 -13.30 -7.32 -2.04
CA ALA A 76 -12.62 -6.04 -2.12
C ALA A 76 -13.57 -4.94 -2.66
N PRO A 77 -13.46 -3.69 -2.18
CA PRO A 77 -14.32 -2.58 -2.56
C PRO A 77 -13.98 -2.03 -3.97
N LEU A 78 -14.16 -2.86 -5.01
CA LEU A 78 -13.82 -2.51 -6.39
C LEU A 78 -14.59 -1.30 -6.91
N LYS A 79 -15.88 -1.19 -6.57
CA LYS A 79 -16.73 -0.06 -6.99
C LYS A 79 -16.17 1.27 -6.49
N LEU A 80 -15.69 1.31 -5.25
CA LEU A 80 -15.09 2.51 -4.66
C LEU A 80 -13.82 2.89 -5.42
N SER A 81 -12.94 1.93 -5.69
CA SER A 81 -11.69 2.21 -6.42
C SER A 81 -11.92 2.68 -7.86
N ILE A 82 -12.92 2.13 -8.56
CA ILE A 82 -13.31 2.62 -9.89
C ILE A 82 -13.84 4.05 -9.81
N ALA A 83 -14.69 4.35 -8.81
CA ALA A 83 -15.20 5.70 -8.59
C ALA A 83 -14.05 6.68 -8.28
N THR A 84 -13.09 6.33 -7.44
CA THR A 84 -11.90 7.14 -7.15
C THR A 84 -11.07 7.40 -8.41
N CYS A 85 -10.89 6.39 -9.27
CA CYS A 85 -10.20 6.55 -10.55
C CYS A 85 -10.95 7.50 -11.50
N ALA A 86 -12.29 7.42 -11.55
CA ALA A 86 -13.11 8.31 -12.35
C ALA A 86 -13.05 9.76 -11.85
N VAL A 87 -13.15 9.97 -10.53
CA VAL A 87 -13.04 11.30 -9.91
C VAL A 87 -11.67 11.90 -10.18
N TYR A 88 -10.59 11.12 -10.03
CA TYR A 88 -9.24 11.55 -10.41
C TYR A 88 -9.17 12.03 -11.86
N PHE A 89 -9.65 11.20 -12.79
CA PHE A 89 -9.58 11.48 -14.22
C PHE A 89 -10.36 12.75 -14.58
N VAL A 90 -11.58 12.90 -14.05
CA VAL A 90 -12.40 14.10 -14.25
C VAL A 90 -11.72 15.33 -13.64
N ALA A 91 -11.14 15.23 -12.44
CA ALA A 91 -10.48 16.36 -11.79
C ALA A 91 -9.24 16.84 -12.58
N VAL A 92 -8.41 15.92 -13.06
CA VAL A 92 -7.21 16.28 -13.85
C VAL A 92 -7.59 16.81 -15.22
N LEU A 93 -8.54 16.18 -15.93
CA LEU A 93 -9.03 16.69 -17.21
C LEU A 93 -9.68 18.06 -17.06
N PHE A 94 -10.51 18.24 -16.04
CA PHE A 94 -11.16 19.52 -15.77
C PHE A 94 -10.12 20.60 -15.51
N LEU A 95 -9.12 20.32 -14.66
CA LEU A 95 -8.01 21.25 -14.43
C LEU A 95 -7.30 21.63 -15.73
N SER A 96 -6.89 20.64 -16.54
CA SER A 96 -6.19 20.89 -17.80
C SER A 96 -7.04 21.68 -18.80
N VAL A 97 -8.31 21.31 -19.00
CA VAL A 97 -9.20 22.00 -19.95
C VAL A 97 -9.53 23.40 -19.48
N VAL A 98 -9.86 23.60 -18.20
CA VAL A 98 -10.22 24.92 -17.67
C VAL A 98 -9.04 25.89 -17.77
N LEU A 99 -7.82 25.44 -17.45
CA LEU A 99 -6.63 26.28 -17.56
C LEU A 99 -6.36 26.74 -19.00
N GLU A 100 -6.55 25.85 -19.98
CA GLU A 100 -6.31 26.17 -21.40
C GLU A 100 -7.45 26.97 -22.04
N THR A 101 -8.71 26.72 -21.66
CA THR A 101 -9.88 27.33 -22.35
C THR A 101 -10.35 28.64 -21.73
N VAL A 102 -10.22 28.81 -20.41
CA VAL A 102 -10.75 29.98 -19.70
C VAL A 102 -9.70 30.48 -18.69
N PRO A 103 -8.69 31.25 -19.14
CA PRO A 103 -7.60 31.71 -18.26
C PRO A 103 -8.08 32.62 -17.12
N GLN A 104 -9.28 33.20 -17.23
CA GLN A 104 -9.92 34.01 -16.19
C GLN A 104 -10.24 33.20 -14.91
N LEU A 105 -10.35 31.86 -15.02
CA LEU A 105 -10.58 30.96 -13.89
C LEU A 105 -9.28 30.47 -13.23
N ALA A 106 -8.10 30.92 -13.70
CA ALA A 106 -6.80 30.56 -13.11
C ALA A 106 -6.72 30.78 -11.59
N PRO A 107 -7.32 31.83 -10.98
CA PRO A 107 -7.31 32.01 -9.52
C PRO A 107 -8.02 30.88 -8.76
N ILE A 108 -8.97 30.19 -9.40
CA ILE A 108 -9.74 29.10 -8.78
C ILE A 108 -9.01 27.76 -8.98
N ALA A 109 -8.09 27.64 -9.93
CA ALA A 109 -7.40 26.39 -10.24
C ALA A 109 -6.75 25.71 -9.01
N PRO A 110 -6.13 26.42 -8.04
CA PRO A 110 -5.58 25.79 -6.84
C PRO A 110 -6.63 25.09 -5.96
N THR A 111 -7.92 25.42 -6.10
CA THR A 111 -9.00 24.79 -5.32
C THR A 111 -9.25 23.32 -5.70
N ILE A 112 -8.70 22.85 -6.82
CA ILE A 112 -8.75 21.42 -7.18
C ILE A 112 -7.74 20.58 -6.38
N PHE A 113 -6.65 21.17 -5.88
CA PHE A 113 -5.61 20.41 -5.17
C PHE A 113 -6.14 19.67 -3.94
N PRO A 114 -7.01 20.24 -3.10
CA PRO A 114 -7.71 19.51 -2.04
C PRO A 114 -8.51 18.29 -2.55
N VAL A 115 -9.17 18.40 -3.70
CA VAL A 115 -9.92 17.28 -4.30
C VAL A 115 -8.97 16.14 -4.68
N VAL A 116 -7.85 16.47 -5.31
CA VAL A 116 -6.80 15.51 -5.65
C VAL A 116 -6.18 14.89 -4.40
N ALA A 117 -5.97 15.67 -3.33
CA ALA A 117 -5.48 15.17 -2.06
C ALA A 117 -6.42 14.14 -1.44
N VAL A 118 -7.74 14.37 -1.49
CA VAL A 118 -8.75 13.39 -1.05
C VAL A 118 -8.68 12.10 -1.85
N VAL A 119 -8.53 12.19 -3.18
CA VAL A 119 -8.32 11.00 -4.04
C VAL A 119 -7.09 10.21 -3.58
N GLY A 120 -5.97 10.89 -3.32
CA GLY A 120 -4.75 10.28 -2.79
C GLY A 120 -4.98 9.55 -1.46
N ALA A 121 -5.62 10.21 -0.51
CA ALA A 121 -5.95 9.65 0.80
C ALA A 121 -6.86 8.42 0.70
N VAL A 122 -7.91 8.48 -0.12
CA VAL A 122 -8.82 7.35 -0.36
C VAL A 122 -8.08 6.19 -1.01
N THR A 123 -7.22 6.46 -1.98
CA THR A 123 -6.42 5.42 -2.65
C THR A 123 -5.50 4.72 -1.64
N LEU A 124 -4.82 5.49 -0.79
CA LEU A 124 -3.96 4.94 0.26
C LEU A 124 -4.75 4.09 1.27
N ALA A 125 -5.92 4.56 1.70
CA ALA A 125 -6.80 3.82 2.60
C ALA A 125 -7.26 2.48 1.99
N ILE A 126 -7.60 2.47 0.70
CA ILE A 126 -7.97 1.25 -0.02
C ILE A 126 -6.80 0.26 -0.08
N VAL A 127 -5.58 0.75 -0.37
CA VAL A 127 -4.37 -0.08 -0.40
C VAL A 127 -4.10 -0.68 0.97
N TYR A 128 -4.12 0.13 2.02
CA TYR A 128 -3.92 -0.33 3.39
C TYR A 128 -4.91 -1.43 3.79
N GLN A 129 -6.21 -1.20 3.55
CA GLN A 129 -7.23 -2.23 3.80
C GLN A 129 -7.05 -3.46 2.92
N HIS A 130 -6.54 -3.32 1.69
CA HIS A 130 -6.28 -4.47 0.82
C HIS A 130 -5.13 -5.31 1.35
N ASP A 131 -4.06 -4.70 1.84
CA ASP A 131 -2.93 -5.39 2.44
C ASP A 131 -3.34 -6.12 3.72
N GLU A 132 -4.19 -5.52 4.56
CA GLU A 132 -4.78 -6.23 5.70
C GLU A 132 -5.59 -7.46 5.29
N ARG A 133 -6.42 -7.35 4.23
CA ARG A 133 -7.17 -8.51 3.71
C ARG A 133 -6.21 -9.60 3.24
N VAL A 134 -5.14 -9.24 2.55
CA VAL A 134 -4.12 -10.20 2.10
C VAL A 134 -3.43 -10.87 3.30
N ALA A 135 -3.15 -10.12 4.37
CA ALA A 135 -2.53 -10.66 5.59
C ALA A 135 -3.46 -11.59 6.36
N ARG A 136 -4.75 -11.24 6.52
CA ARG A 136 -5.75 -12.06 7.23
C ARG A 136 -6.03 -13.38 6.51
N TYR A 137 -6.22 -13.32 5.20
CA TYR A 137 -6.71 -14.43 4.40
C TYR A 137 -5.61 -15.27 3.75
N GLY A 138 -4.40 -14.72 3.68
CA GLY A 138 -3.28 -15.29 2.94
C GLY A 138 -3.52 -15.23 1.43
N ARG A 139 -2.46 -14.94 0.67
CA ARG A 139 -2.46 -15.18 -0.78
C ARG A 139 -1.90 -16.59 -1.00
N LYS A 140 -2.70 -17.50 -1.55
CA LYS A 140 -2.20 -18.72 -2.20
C LYS A 140 -1.65 -18.31 -3.56
N ASP A 141 -0.51 -17.64 -3.56
CA ASP A 141 0.23 -17.43 -4.79
C ASP A 141 0.66 -18.80 -5.33
N ALA A 142 0.19 -19.13 -6.53
CA ALA A 142 0.44 -20.42 -7.20
C ALA A 142 1.94 -20.74 -7.33
N ASN A 143 2.81 -19.72 -7.27
CA ASN A 143 4.26 -19.88 -7.27
C ASN A 143 4.78 -20.54 -5.98
N THR A 144 4.28 -20.14 -4.80
CA THR A 144 4.67 -20.73 -3.51
C THR A 144 4.14 -22.15 -3.36
N SER A 145 2.92 -22.43 -3.85
CA SER A 145 2.37 -23.80 -3.88
C SER A 145 3.10 -24.70 -4.87
N GLY A 146 3.54 -24.16 -6.03
CA GLY A 146 4.33 -24.87 -7.02
C GLY A 146 5.72 -25.25 -6.51
N ILE A 147 6.42 -24.33 -5.85
CA ILE A 147 7.73 -24.61 -5.24
C ILE A 147 7.61 -25.66 -4.12
N LYS A 148 6.59 -25.54 -3.25
CA LYS A 148 6.32 -26.55 -2.20
C LYS A 148 5.94 -27.91 -2.79
N GLY A 149 5.15 -27.94 -3.87
CA GLY A 149 4.77 -29.16 -4.58
C GLY A 149 5.96 -29.85 -5.26
N VAL A 150 6.84 -29.09 -5.91
CA VAL A 150 8.08 -29.59 -6.51
C VAL A 150 9.03 -30.11 -5.44
N TYR A 151 9.17 -29.41 -4.32
CA TYR A 151 10.00 -29.84 -3.20
C TYR A 151 9.48 -31.13 -2.56
N ASN A 152 8.17 -31.22 -2.28
CA ASN A 152 7.55 -32.42 -1.72
C ASN A 152 7.62 -33.61 -2.69
N ALA A 153 7.38 -33.40 -3.99
CA ALA A 153 7.49 -34.46 -5.00
C ALA A 153 8.93 -34.96 -5.17
N TRP A 154 9.92 -34.06 -5.10
CA TRP A 154 11.33 -34.43 -5.08
C TRP A 154 11.70 -35.21 -3.82
N MET A 155 11.20 -34.79 -2.65
CA MET A 155 11.51 -35.44 -1.38
C MET A 155 10.92 -36.85 -1.28
N VAL A 156 9.68 -37.05 -1.69
CA VAL A 156 9.03 -38.38 -1.70
C VAL A 156 9.76 -39.34 -2.65
N ARG A 157 10.12 -38.89 -3.87
CA ARG A 157 10.91 -39.72 -4.80
C ARG A 157 12.30 -40.05 -4.27
N THR A 158 12.92 -39.13 -3.55
CA THR A 158 14.25 -39.35 -2.95
C THR A 158 14.16 -40.36 -1.81
N MET A 159 13.16 -40.24 -0.92
CA MET A 159 12.94 -41.21 0.15
C MET A 159 12.58 -42.61 -0.37
N GLN A 160 11.78 -42.71 -1.43
CA GLN A 160 11.48 -44.00 -2.08
C GLN A 160 12.73 -44.64 -2.72
N ARG A 161 13.64 -43.83 -3.29
CA ARG A 161 14.92 -44.34 -3.82
C ARG A 161 15.87 -44.82 -2.73
N ILE A 162 15.85 -44.20 -1.56
CA ILE A 162 16.68 -44.60 -0.40
C ILE A 162 16.12 -45.88 0.25
N ASN A 163 14.80 -46.04 0.30
CA ASN A 163 14.18 -47.22 0.93
C ASN A 163 14.15 -48.46 0.00
N GLY A 164 14.15 -48.26 -1.32
CA GLY A 164 14.14 -49.35 -2.31
C GLY A 164 15.50 -49.97 -2.63
N ASN A 165 16.61 -49.27 -2.37
CA ASN A 165 17.96 -49.77 -2.60
C ASN A 165 18.69 -49.86 -1.26
N GLY A 166 18.77 -51.07 -0.73
CA GLY A 166 19.46 -51.38 0.52
C GLY A 166 20.78 -50.62 0.67
N ALA A 167 20.85 -49.86 1.76
CA ALA A 167 22.03 -49.39 2.47
C ALA A 167 23.35 -49.38 1.67
N LYS A 168 23.60 -48.29 0.95
CA LYS A 168 24.97 -47.75 0.85
C LYS A 168 24.91 -46.27 1.23
N ALA A 169 25.47 -45.97 2.40
CA ALA A 169 25.57 -44.64 2.94
C ALA A 169 26.28 -43.73 1.93
N ILE A 170 25.54 -42.81 1.33
CA ILE A 170 26.12 -41.67 0.63
C ILE A 170 26.63 -40.74 1.74
N PRO A 171 27.91 -40.31 1.73
CA PRO A 171 28.37 -39.32 2.67
C PRO A 171 27.52 -38.06 2.49
N ALA A 172 26.93 -37.60 3.59
CA ALA A 172 26.07 -36.43 3.59
C ALA A 172 26.76 -35.28 2.83
N PRO A 173 26.07 -34.58 1.91
CA PRO A 173 26.64 -33.39 1.31
C PRO A 173 27.04 -32.47 2.46
N ALA A 174 28.29 -31.97 2.40
CA ALA A 174 28.80 -31.00 3.35
C ALA A 174 27.72 -29.93 3.51
N LYS A 175 27.20 -29.82 4.74
CA LYS A 175 26.22 -28.79 5.07
C LYS A 175 26.76 -27.49 4.48
N PRO A 176 25.97 -26.73 3.70
CA PRO A 176 26.30 -25.33 3.50
C PRO A 176 26.59 -24.79 4.89
N LYS A 177 27.66 -24.02 5.06
CA LYS A 177 27.79 -23.19 6.26
C LYS A 177 26.63 -22.19 6.23
N THR A 178 25.43 -22.65 6.61
CA THR A 178 24.47 -21.83 7.32
C THR A 178 25.29 -21.32 8.49
N GLN A 179 25.66 -20.04 8.41
CA GLN A 179 25.78 -19.25 9.62
C GLN A 179 24.55 -19.60 10.46
N ASP A 180 24.79 -20.08 11.67
CA ASP A 180 23.77 -20.53 12.60
C ASP A 180 22.83 -19.36 12.96
N ALA A 181 21.91 -19.04 12.06
CA ALA A 181 20.65 -18.43 12.42
C ALA A 181 19.83 -19.55 13.04
N LYS A 182 20.02 -19.72 14.35
CA LYS A 182 19.08 -20.39 15.25
C LYS A 182 17.67 -20.02 14.78
N PRO A 183 16.76 -20.97 14.54
CA PRO A 183 15.39 -20.63 14.21
C PRO A 183 14.84 -19.82 15.38
N ASP A 184 14.69 -18.52 15.18
CA ASP A 184 14.06 -17.66 16.14
C ASP A 184 12.65 -18.23 16.35
N ALA A 185 12.41 -18.66 17.59
CA ALA A 185 11.08 -19.03 18.04
C ALA A 185 10.12 -17.90 17.63
N PRO A 186 8.86 -18.20 17.25
CA PRO A 186 7.89 -17.16 16.94
C PRO A 186 7.87 -16.16 18.09
N VAL A 187 8.36 -14.94 17.81
CA VAL A 187 8.39 -13.86 18.79
C VAL A 187 6.94 -13.42 18.96
N MET A 188 6.27 -14.03 19.94
CA MET A 188 4.98 -13.53 20.40
C MET A 188 5.24 -12.19 21.07
N HIS A 189 4.96 -11.12 20.34
CA HIS A 189 5.00 -9.79 20.91
C HIS A 189 3.85 -9.67 21.91
N PRO A 190 4.14 -9.40 23.20
CA PRO A 190 3.09 -9.24 24.19
C PRO A 190 2.23 -8.01 23.85
N VAL A 191 0.92 -8.18 23.94
CA VAL A 191 -0.04 -7.06 23.81
C VAL A 191 -0.27 -6.47 25.19
N CYS A 192 -0.17 -5.14 25.30
CA CYS A 192 -0.50 -4.44 26.54
C CYS A 192 -2.00 -4.55 26.80
N GLN A 193 -2.40 -5.12 27.94
CA GLN A 193 -3.82 -5.29 28.28
C GLN A 193 -4.56 -3.98 28.60
N GLU A 194 -3.84 -2.88 28.86
CA GLU A 194 -4.46 -1.60 29.21
C GLU A 194 -4.80 -0.74 27.98
N CYS A 195 -3.93 -0.71 26.97
CA CYS A 195 -4.12 0.11 25.76
C CYS A 195 -4.32 -0.72 24.47
N GLY A 196 -4.08 -2.03 24.49
CA GLY A 196 -4.22 -2.90 23.33
C GLY A 196 -3.07 -2.85 22.32
N GLU A 197 -2.00 -2.10 22.58
CA GLU A 197 -0.85 -2.00 21.67
C GLU A 197 0.12 -3.19 21.79
N VAL A 198 0.74 -3.54 20.66
CA VAL A 198 1.75 -4.60 20.57
C VAL A 198 3.11 -4.03 20.98
N VAL A 199 3.73 -4.58 22.04
CA VAL A 199 4.98 -4.06 22.60
C VAL A 199 6.12 -5.04 22.37
N ALA A 200 7.32 -4.54 22.08
CA ALA A 200 8.52 -5.39 21.97
C ALA A 200 8.81 -6.12 23.29
N SER A 201 9.13 -7.42 23.21
CA SER A 201 9.48 -8.26 24.35
C SER A 201 10.71 -7.68 25.06
N GLY A 202 10.51 -7.07 26.24
CA GLY A 202 11.54 -6.38 27.02
C GLY A 202 11.19 -4.93 27.38
N ASN A 203 10.23 -4.31 26.69
CA ASN A 203 9.85 -2.91 26.90
C ASN A 203 8.49 -2.72 27.62
N MET A 204 7.91 -3.78 28.19
CA MET A 204 6.57 -3.74 28.80
C MET A 204 6.50 -2.78 30.00
N GLY A 205 7.57 -2.73 30.81
CA GLY A 205 7.62 -1.87 32.00
C GLY A 205 7.77 -0.37 31.67
N SER A 206 8.57 -0.03 30.67
CA SER A 206 8.75 1.34 30.20
C SER A 206 7.51 1.83 29.46
N HIS A 207 6.94 1.00 28.57
CA HIS A 207 5.71 1.31 27.85
C HIS A 207 4.55 1.59 28.81
N ARG A 208 4.31 0.71 29.80
CA ARG A 208 3.25 0.92 30.80
C ARG A 208 3.44 2.23 31.57
N ARG A 209 4.69 2.54 31.96
CA ARG A 209 5.04 3.74 32.75
C ARG A 209 4.81 5.05 32.00
N TRP A 210 5.16 5.11 30.72
CA TRP A 210 5.12 6.35 29.93
C TRP A 210 3.85 6.51 29.11
N HIS A 211 3.25 5.42 28.62
CA HIS A 211 2.09 5.45 27.72
C HIS A 211 0.76 5.10 28.40
N CYS A 212 0.74 4.23 29.41
CA CYS A 212 -0.51 3.79 30.05
C CYS A 212 -0.80 4.51 31.36
N THR A 213 0.22 4.80 32.18
CA THR A 213 0.04 5.41 33.50
C THR A 213 0.10 6.95 33.53
N GLY A 214 0.07 7.63 32.38
CA GLY A 214 -0.04 9.10 32.29
C GLY A 214 1.14 9.92 32.87
N ASN A 215 2.18 9.28 33.41
CA ASN A 215 3.29 9.96 34.10
C ASN A 215 4.37 10.55 33.18
N GLY A 216 4.12 10.58 31.86
CA GLY A 216 5.01 11.14 30.84
C GLY A 216 4.65 12.52 30.31
N ALA A 217 3.57 13.13 30.80
CA ALA A 217 3.16 14.46 30.37
C ALA A 217 3.78 15.54 31.26
N ASN A 218 5.07 15.84 31.04
CA ASN A 218 5.62 17.14 31.41
C ASN A 218 5.81 17.98 30.15
N GLY A 219 4.91 18.96 29.99
CA GLY A 219 5.14 20.19 29.24
C GLY A 219 4.62 20.21 27.80
N LYS A 220 3.38 20.67 27.61
CA LYS A 220 3.15 22.04 27.11
C LYS A 220 1.68 22.45 27.15
N GLU A 221 1.51 23.68 27.60
CA GLU A 221 0.30 24.48 27.78
C GLU A 221 -0.54 24.64 26.51
N THR A 222 -1.85 24.83 26.73
CA THR A 222 -2.72 25.95 26.25
C THR A 222 -4.15 25.53 26.61
N GLU A 223 -4.78 26.03 27.68
CA GLU A 223 -5.29 27.39 27.91
C GLU A 223 -6.20 27.91 26.78
N HIS A 224 -7.37 28.41 27.20
CA HIS A 224 -8.52 28.97 26.46
C HIS A 224 -9.60 28.00 25.97
N ALA A 225 -10.90 28.22 26.20
CA ALA A 225 -11.62 29.21 27.00
C ALA A 225 -13.07 28.75 27.10
N GLU A 226 -13.62 28.73 28.31
CA GLU A 226 -15.07 28.84 28.52
C GLU A 226 -15.50 30.24 28.09
N THR A 227 -16.49 30.37 27.21
CA THR A 227 -17.30 31.58 27.12
C THR A 227 -18.62 31.34 26.37
N HIS A 228 -19.69 31.71 27.07
CA HIS A 228 -21.01 32.16 26.58
C HIS A 228 -21.96 31.17 25.89
N THR A 229 -22.83 30.58 26.71
CA THR A 229 -24.25 30.38 26.34
C THR A 229 -25.10 31.47 26.99
N ALA A 230 -25.47 32.46 26.20
CA ALA A 230 -26.57 33.37 26.48
C ALA A 230 -27.21 33.76 25.16
N GLN A 231 -28.42 33.28 24.89
CA GLN A 231 -29.41 34.03 24.13
C GLN A 231 -30.80 33.42 24.33
N ALA A 232 -31.58 34.13 25.15
CA ALA A 232 -33.02 34.19 25.02
C ALA A 232 -33.35 35.12 23.84
N HIS A 233 -34.25 34.68 22.97
CA HIS A 233 -35.41 35.43 22.46
C HIS A 233 -36.28 34.50 21.61
#